data_AF-A0A7X8GZH8-F1
#
_entry.id   AF-A0A7X8GZH8-F1
#
_cell.length_a   1.000
_cell.length_b   1.000
_cell.length_c   1.000
_cell.angle_alpha   90.00
_cell.angle_beta   90.00
_cell.angle_gamma   90.00
#
_symmetry.space_group_name_H-M   'P 1'
#
loop_
_entity.id
_entity.type
_entity.pdbx_description
1 polymer ?
#
loop_
_entity_poly.entity_id
_entity_poly.type
_entity_poly.pdbx_seq_one_letter_code
_entity_poly.pdbx_strand_id
1 'polypeptide(L)' 'MKKLAITFDDGPNEYTNEILDILSQFEVKATFFIWTELEAQHQAVMTRMVEEGHQLGNHTFTHPDLTKLTADEVRVEV' A
#
# COMPACT_ATOMS: atom_id res chain seq x y z
N MET A 1 -14.78 21.26 -8.42
CA MET A 1 -14.90 19.80 -8.61
C MET A 1 -14.72 19.12 -7.27
N LYS A 2 -15.48 18.06 -6.98
CA LYS A 2 -15.23 17.18 -5.83
C LYS A 2 -14.23 16.10 -6.26
N LYS A 3 -13.29 15.75 -5.40
CA LYS A 3 -12.31 14.67 -5.60
C LYS A 3 -12.54 13.60 -4.56
N LEU A 4 -12.27 12.34 -4.91
CA LEU A 4 -12.29 11.18 -4.04
C LEU A 4 -10.96 10.45 -4.20
N ALA A 5 -10.43 9.92 -3.09
CA ALA A 5 -9.29 9.02 -3.09
C ALA A 5 -9.72 7.71 -2.42
N ILE A 6 -9.48 6.59 -3.09
CA ILE A 6 -9.64 5.26 -2.51
C ILE A 6 -8.26 4.83 -2.03
N THR A 7 -8.19 4.37 -0.78
CA THR A 7 -6.95 3.91 -0.17
C THR A 7 -7.13 2.52 0.41
N PHE A 8 -6.06 1.73 0.38
CA PHE A 8 -5.99 0.40 0.97
C PHE A 8 -4.75 0.31 1.83
N ASP A 9 -4.91 -0.17 3.06
CA ASP A 9 -3.82 -0.37 4.01
C ASP A 9 -3.54 -1.88 4.15
N ASP A 10 -2.45 -2.24 4.80
CA ASP A 10 -2.09 -3.62 5.20
C ASP A 10 -1.82 -4.65 4.09
N GLY A 11 -1.80 -4.21 2.82
CA GLY A 11 -1.46 -5.04 1.66
C GLY A 11 0.03 -5.02 1.31
N PRO A 12 0.47 -5.85 0.34
CA PRO A 12 -0.34 -6.76 -0.48
C PRO A 12 -0.71 -8.06 0.26
N ASN A 13 -1.86 -8.65 -0.08
CA ASN A 13 -2.33 -9.95 0.40
C ASN A 13 -3.06 -10.72 -0.72
N GLU A 14 -3.66 -11.86 -0.39
CA GLU A 14 -4.34 -12.75 -1.36
C GLU A 14 -5.43 -12.06 -2.21
N TYR A 15 -6.07 -11.01 -1.69
CA TYR A 15 -7.14 -10.27 -2.38
C TYR A 15 -6.63 -9.13 -3.27
N THR A 16 -5.36 -8.75 -3.14
CA THR A 16 -4.84 -7.53 -3.78
C THR A 16 -4.90 -7.60 -5.30
N ASN A 17 -4.66 -8.76 -5.90
CA ASN A 17 -4.78 -8.91 -7.36
C ASN A 17 -6.22 -8.76 -7.86
N GLU A 18 -7.21 -9.29 -7.12
CA GLU A 18 -8.62 -9.14 -7.46
C GLU A 18 -9.06 -7.68 -7.33
N ILE A 19 -8.58 -6.97 -6.30
CA ILE A 19 -8.82 -5.53 -6.13
C ILE A 19 -8.26 -4.75 -7.33
N LEU A 20 -7.04 -5.05 -7.78
CA LEU A 20 -6.44 -4.42 -8.96
C LEU A 20 -7.26 -4.68 -10.23
N ASP A 21 -7.74 -5.91 -10.42
CA ASP A 21 -8.62 -6.25 -11.55
C ASP A 21 -9.92 -5.42 -11.52
N ILE A 22 -10.54 -5.27 -10.35
CA ILE A 22 -11.75 -4.45 -10.18
C ILE A 22 -11.45 -2.98 -10.46
N LEU A 23 -10.38 -2.41 -9.90
CA LEU A 23 -10.00 -1.02 -10.13
C LEU A 23 -9.76 -0.75 -11.62
N SER A 24 -9.11 -1.68 -12.32
CA SER A 24 -8.89 -1.62 -13.76
C SER A 24 -10.21 -1.66 -14.56
N GLN A 25 -11.16 -2.54 -14.19
CA GLN A 25 -12.49 -2.60 -14.82
C GLN A 25 -13.27 -1.30 -14.76
N PHE A 26 -13.11 -0.53 -13.66
CA PHE A 26 -13.76 0.76 -13.47
C PHE A 26 -12.89 1.97 -13.85
N GLU A 27 -11.69 1.74 -14.38
CA GLU A 27 -10.69 2.78 -14.71
C GLU A 27 -10.35 3.70 -13.52
N VAL A 28 -10.39 3.17 -12.30
CA VAL A 28 -10.14 3.92 -11.05
C VAL A 28 -8.70 3.74 -10.60
N LYS A 29 -8.08 4.81 -10.11
CA LYS A 29 -6.76 4.76 -9.46
C LYS A 29 -6.90 4.90 -7.94
N ALA A 30 -6.12 4.11 -7.20
CA ALA A 30 -6.09 4.09 -5.74
C ALA A 30 -4.67 4.34 -5.21
N THR A 31 -4.56 4.52 -3.90
CA THR A 31 -3.29 4.51 -3.15
C THR A 31 -3.23 3.30 -2.25
N PHE A 32 -2.13 2.55 -2.29
CA PHE A 32 -1.89 1.39 -1.43
C PHE A 32 -0.80 1.73 -0.42
N PHE A 33 -1.16 1.74 0.87
CA PHE A 33 -0.23 1.91 1.97
C PHE A 33 0.29 0.54 2.40
N ILE A 34 1.58 0.31 2.15
CA ILE A 34 2.24 -0.98 2.32
C ILE A 34 2.99 -1.01 3.65
N TRP A 35 2.75 -2.06 4.43
CA TRP A 35 3.63 -2.47 5.54
C TRP A 35 4.26 -3.82 5.16
N THR A 36 5.45 -4.14 5.69
CA THR A 36 6.32 -5.13 5.03
C THR A 36 6.71 -6.34 5.86
N GLU A 37 6.58 -7.51 5.21
CA GLU A 37 7.71 -8.42 4.97
C GLU A 37 7.92 -8.52 3.45
N LEU A 38 9.16 -8.29 2.97
CA LEU A 38 9.54 -8.26 1.55
C LEU A 38 9.64 -9.68 0.97
N GLU A 39 8.50 -10.33 0.75
CA GLU A 39 8.45 -11.59 0.00
C GLU A 39 8.43 -11.36 -1.52
N ALA A 40 9.02 -12.28 -2.28
CA ALA A 40 9.11 -12.15 -3.75
C ALA A 40 7.74 -11.99 -4.44
N GLN A 41 6.71 -12.63 -3.89
CA GLN A 41 5.33 -12.50 -4.38
C GLN A 41 4.75 -11.08 -4.19
N HIS A 42 5.12 -10.40 -3.12
CA HIS A 42 4.69 -9.01 -2.87
C HIS A 42 5.36 -8.04 -3.85
N GLN A 43 6.63 -8.26 -4.22
CA GLN A 43 7.32 -7.43 -5.22
C GLN A 43 6.61 -7.42 -6.58
N ALA A 44 6.13 -8.58 -7.05
CA ALA A 44 5.42 -8.67 -8.32
C ALA A 44 4.11 -7.85 -8.29
N VAL A 45 3.34 -7.97 -7.20
CA VAL A 45 2.07 -7.24 -7.04
C VAL A 45 2.30 -5.74 -6.88
N MET A 46 3.33 -5.31 -6.13
CA MET A 46 3.67 -3.88 -6.02
C MET A 46 4.14 -3.29 -7.35
N THR A 47 4.87 -4.05 -8.16
CA THR A 47 5.26 -3.62 -9.52
C THR A 47 4.03 -3.40 -10.37
N ARG A 48 3.09 -4.35 -10.35
CA ARG A 48 1.79 -4.25 -11.03
C ARG A 48 1.01 -3.00 -10.59
N MET A 49 0.97 -2.68 -9.28
CA MET A 49 0.31 -1.47 -8.79
C MET A 49 0.84 -0.20 -9.48
N VAL A 50 2.16 -0.07 -9.58
CA VAL A 50 2.82 1.09 -10.21
C VAL A 50 2.58 1.10 -11.72
N GLU A 51 2.71 -0.04 -12.39
CA GLU A 51 2.47 -0.16 -13.84
C GLU A 51 1.02 0.16 -14.22
N GLU A 52 0.05 -0.17 -13.36
CA GLU A 52 -1.37 0.16 -13.54
C GLU A 52 -1.70 1.60 -13.12
N GLY A 53 -0.74 2.39 -12.67
CA GLY A 53 -0.89 3.82 -12.35
C GLY A 53 -1.49 4.11 -10.98
N HIS A 54 -1.37 3.18 -10.04
CA HIS A 54 -1.69 3.40 -8.63
C HIS A 54 -0.50 4.02 -7.90
N GLN A 55 -0.77 4.61 -6.72
CA GLN A 55 0.26 5.16 -5.85
C GLN A 55 0.61 4.15 -4.74
N LEU A 56 1.90 4.04 -4.41
CA LEU A 56 2.36 3.36 -3.20
C LEU A 56 2.63 4.38 -2.09
N GLY A 57 2.19 4.08 -0.88
CA GLY A 57 2.47 4.81 0.35
C GLY A 57 3.16 3.92 1.39
N ASN A 58 3.90 4.52 2.31
CA ASN A 58 4.52 3.83 3.45
C ASN A 58 3.46 3.65 4.56
N HIS A 59 3.30 2.42 5.06
CA HIS A 59 2.45 2.07 6.19
C HIS A 59 3.24 1.49 7.37
N THR A 60 4.43 2.04 7.61
CA THR A 60 5.48 1.58 8.52
C THR A 60 6.12 0.25 8.10
N PHE A 61 7.21 -0.13 8.78
CA PHE A 61 7.90 -1.39 8.52
C PHE A 61 7.22 -2.54 9.28
N THR A 62 6.95 -2.37 10.58
CA THR A 62 6.43 -3.41 11.49
C THR A 62 5.00 -3.17 12.02
N HIS A 63 4.32 -2.12 11.54
CA HIS A 63 2.99 -1.70 12.02
C HIS A 63 2.88 -1.46 13.54
N PRO A 64 3.85 -0.74 14.17
CA PRO A 64 3.74 -0.38 15.57
C PRO A 64 2.81 0.83 15.76
N ASP A 65 2.31 0.99 16.98
CA ASP A 65 1.68 2.24 17.40
C ASP A 65 2.76 3.33 17.58
N LEU A 66 2.93 4.19 16.57
CA LEU A 66 3.94 5.24 16.54
C LEU A 66 3.86 6.22 17.73
N THR A 67 2.71 6.33 18.40
CA THR A 67 2.56 7.21 19.58
C THR A 67 3.28 6.69 20.82
N LYS A 68 3.68 5.41 20.81
CA LYS A 68 4.43 4.74 21.88
C LYS A 68 5.93 4.71 21.63
N LEU A 69 6.39 5.25 20.49
CA LEU A 69 7.77 5.23 20.07
C LEU A 69 8.45 6.58 20.28
N THR A 70 9.77 6.55 20.45
CA THR A 70 10.64 7.71 20.35
C THR A 70 10.75 8.18 18.90
N ALA A 71 11.19 9.42 18.68
CA ALA A 71 11.38 9.95 17.32
C ALA A 71 12.42 9.14 16.51
N ASP A 72 13.42 8.56 17.16
CA ASP A 72 14.42 7.74 16.47
C ASP A 72 13.83 6.39 16.05
N GLU A 73 12.99 5.77 16.88
CA GLU A 73 12.25 4.56 16.52
C GLU A 73 11.24 4.82 15.40
N VAL A 74 10.52 5.94 15.42
CA VAL A 74 9.62 6.33 14.31
C VAL A 74 10.38 6.47 12.99
N ARG A 75 11.62 7.00 12.99
CA ARG A 75 12.44 7.12 11.77
C ARG A 75 12.92 5.78 11.23
N VAL A 76 12.97 4.73 12.04
CA VAL A 76 13.30 3.38 11.56
C VAL A 76 12.11 2.79 10.79
N GLU A 77 10.89 3.19 11.15
CA GLU A 77 9.65 2.69 10.53
C GLU A 77 9.30 3.35 9.19
N VAL A 78 9.79 4.57 8.89
CA VAL A 78 9.35 5.40 7.74
C VAL A 78 10.40 5.72 6.70
#